data_AF-A0A392R7J0-F1
#
_entry.id   AF-A0A392R7J0-F1
#
_cell.length_a   1.000
_cell.length_b   1.000
_cell.length_c   1.000
_cell.angle_alpha   90.00
_cell.angle_beta   90.00
_cell.angle_gamma   90.00
#
_symmetry.space_group_name_H-M   'P 1'
#
loop_
_entity.id
_entity.type
_entity.pdbx_description
1 polymer ?
#
loop_
_entity_poly.entity_id
_entity_poly.type
_entity_poly.pdbx_seq_one_letter_code
_entity_poly.pdbx_strand_id
1 'polypeptide(L)'
;NVAERIERLLNENNASSSEDKSLDLQFGEDGRSGTFVIGDEHFPASLLDLPAVVESYKTYDDNSLVKTADIGQMIMVRESGDAAPDVIECRHGLTPPMRDARKRRFRREPDLNV
;
A
#
# COMPACT_ATOMS: atom_id res chain seq x y z
N ASN A 1 -0.08 16.89 -4.12
CA ASN A 1 0.24 15.80 -3.17
C ASN A 1 1.03 14.71 -3.92
N VAL A 2 1.93 13.96 -3.26
CA VAL A 2 2.68 12.84 -3.89
C VAL A 2 1.77 11.82 -4.60
N ALA A 3 0.59 11.53 -4.04
CA ALA A 3 -0.37 10.58 -4.60
C ALA A 3 -0.91 11.01 -5.98
N GLU A 4 -1.26 12.30 -6.15
CA GLU A 4 -1.75 12.84 -7.43
C GLU A 4 -0.68 12.76 -8.53
N ARG A 5 0.60 12.89 -8.14
CA ARG A 5 1.73 12.75 -9.08
C ARG A 5 1.89 11.31 -9.54
N ILE A 6 1.80 10.35 -8.61
CA ILE A 6 1.85 8.92 -8.93
C ILE A 6 0.68 8.55 -9.84
N GLU A 7 -0.54 8.99 -9.52
CA GLU A 7 -1.73 8.73 -10.34
C GLU A 7 -1.56 9.25 -11.77
N ARG A 8 -1.11 10.50 -11.94
CA ARG A 8 -0.85 11.07 -13.26
C ARG A 8 0.18 10.25 -14.04
N LEU A 9 1.28 9.84 -13.41
CA LEU A 9 2.34 9.07 -14.05
C LEU A 9 1.91 7.65 -14.44
N LEU A 10 1.05 7.01 -13.66
CA LEU A 10 0.51 5.68 -13.98
C LEU A 10 -0.55 5.72 -15.09
N ASN A 11 -1.29 6.84 -15.22
CA ASN A 11 -2.35 7.00 -16.22
C ASN A 11 -1.85 7.54 -17.56
N GLU A 12 -0.76 8.31 -17.59
CA GLU A 12 -0.11 8.76 -18.81
C GLU A 12 0.62 7.57 -19.48
N ASN A 13 -0.03 6.91 -20.45
CA ASN A 13 0.63 5.90 -21.29
C ASN A 13 1.90 6.50 -21.91
N ASN A 14 3.07 5.95 -21.56
CA ASN A 14 4.41 6.34 -22.02
C ASN A 14 4.57 6.33 -23.56
N ALA A 15 4.03 7.32 -24.27
CA ALA A 15 4.16 7.43 -25.72
C ALA A 15 4.78 8.73 -26.21
N SER A 16 5.16 9.66 -25.33
CA SER A 16 5.80 10.91 -25.79
C SER A 16 6.77 11.49 -24.76
N SER A 17 8.05 11.18 -24.96
CA SER A 17 9.21 12.07 -24.77
C SER A 17 9.27 12.90 -23.48
N SER A 18 9.81 12.33 -22.42
CA SER A 18 10.67 13.05 -21.46
C SER A 18 11.47 12.01 -20.68
N GLU A 19 12.79 12.13 -20.66
CA GLU A 19 13.69 11.25 -19.89
C GLU A 19 13.52 11.39 -18.36
N ASP A 20 12.61 12.25 -17.88
CA ASP A 20 12.49 12.69 -16.48
C ASP A 20 11.39 12.00 -15.64
N LYS A 21 10.77 10.91 -16.11
CA LYS A 21 9.57 10.33 -15.47
C LYS A 21 9.71 8.88 -15.02
N SER A 22 10.90 8.47 -14.56
CA SER A 22 11.08 7.14 -13.96
C SER A 22 10.42 7.05 -12.59
N LEU A 23 9.67 5.96 -12.37
CA LEU A 23 9.23 5.52 -11.05
C LEU A 23 10.14 4.38 -10.60
N ASP A 24 10.68 4.47 -9.39
CA ASP A 24 11.47 3.39 -8.79
C ASP A 24 11.08 3.18 -7.32
N LEU A 25 11.33 1.99 -6.80
CA LEU A 25 11.10 1.62 -5.42
C LEU A 25 12.25 0.74 -4.94
N GLN A 26 12.94 1.22 -3.91
CA GLN A 26 14.08 0.52 -3.31
C GLN A 26 13.77 0.20 -1.86
N PHE A 27 13.99 -1.05 -1.46
CA PHE A 27 13.87 -1.48 -0.06
C PHE A 27 15.25 -1.54 0.60
N GLY A 28 15.29 -1.19 1.88
CA GLY A 28 16.44 -1.41 2.74
C GLY A 28 16.61 -2.88 3.13
N GLU A 29 17.72 -3.19 3.81
CA GLU A 29 18.06 -4.55 4.24
C GLU A 29 17.04 -5.17 5.22
N ASP A 30 16.29 -4.34 5.94
CA ASP A 30 15.23 -4.79 6.84
C ASP A 30 13.99 -5.32 6.09
N GLY A 31 13.92 -5.13 4.77
CA GLY A 31 12.79 -5.50 3.92
C GLY A 31 11.48 -4.75 4.26
N ARG A 32 11.56 -3.68 5.06
CA ARG A 32 10.40 -2.95 5.59
C ARG A 32 10.50 -1.46 5.33
N SER A 33 11.68 -0.88 5.48
CA SER A 33 11.97 0.50 5.14
C SER A 33 12.32 0.59 3.65
N GLY A 34 11.95 1.68 3.00
CA GLY A 34 12.28 1.89 1.60
C GLY A 34 12.26 3.35 1.18
N THR A 35 12.63 3.58 -0.06
CA THR A 35 12.57 4.88 -0.72
C THR A 35 11.83 4.72 -2.03
N PHE A 36 10.77 5.51 -2.21
CA PHE A 36 10.05 5.62 -3.48
C PHE A 36 10.61 6.83 -4.24
N VAL A 37 10.91 6.65 -5.53
CA VAL A 37 11.61 7.66 -6.34
C VAL A 37 10.72 8.09 -7.51
N ILE A 38 10.59 9.40 -7.70
CA ILE A 38 9.90 10.01 -8.85
C ILE A 38 10.86 11.01 -9.50
N GLY A 39 11.48 10.64 -10.61
CA GLY A 39 12.59 11.42 -11.19
C GLY A 39 13.74 11.51 -10.18
N ASP A 40 14.14 12.74 -9.81
CA ASP A 40 15.19 12.97 -8.80
C ASP A 40 14.66 13.08 -7.36
N GLU A 41 13.34 13.04 -7.17
CA GLU A 41 12.72 13.21 -5.86
C GLU A 41 12.57 11.87 -5.12
N HIS A 42 12.96 11.89 -3.84
CA HIS A 42 13.00 10.71 -2.98
C HIS A 42 12.00 10.85 -1.83
N PHE A 43 11.13 9.86 -1.69
CA PHE A 43 10.07 9.81 -0.69
C PHE A 43 10.27 8.63 0.25
N PRO A 44 10.19 8.83 1.58
CA PRO A 44 10.23 7.72 2.53
C PRO A 44 9.06 6.75 2.26
N ALA A 45 9.38 5.46 2.18
CA ALA A 45 8.41 4.38 2.01
C ALA A 45 8.51 3.37 3.16
N SER A 46 7.40 2.72 3.48
CA SER A 46 7.34 1.67 4.51
C SER A 46 6.38 0.56 4.11
N LEU A 47 6.79 -0.70 4.22
CA LEU A 47 5.97 -1.88 3.96
C LEU A 47 5.21 -2.29 5.23
N LEU A 48 3.89 -2.09 5.22
CA LEU A 48 3.01 -2.40 6.33
C LEU A 48 2.14 -3.62 6.04
N ASP A 49 1.86 -4.40 7.08
CA ASP A 49 0.94 -5.53 7.00
C ASP A 49 -0.50 -5.04 7.15
N LEU A 50 -1.39 -5.41 6.22
CA LEU A 50 -2.81 -5.09 6.31
C LEU A 50 -3.48 -6.00 7.35
N PRO A 51 -4.42 -5.47 8.16
CA PRO A 51 -5.10 -6.28 9.17
C PRO A 51 -6.03 -7.32 8.54
N ALA A 52 -6.52 -7.09 7.32
CA ALA A 52 -7.39 -8.00 6.59
C ALA A 52 -6.74 -8.43 5.28
N VAL A 53 -6.99 -9.67 4.86
CA VAL A 53 -6.65 -10.15 3.51
C VAL A 53 -7.59 -9.48 2.50
N VAL A 54 -7.01 -8.90 1.46
CA VAL A 54 -7.73 -8.30 0.34
C VAL A 54 -7.53 -9.20 -0.89
N GLU A 55 -8.61 -9.64 -1.50
CA GLU A 55 -8.54 -10.46 -2.71
C GLU A 55 -8.64 -9.57 -3.94
N SER A 56 -7.77 -9.80 -4.93
CA SER A 56 -7.91 -9.19 -6.26
C SER A 56 -8.62 -10.16 -7.19
N TYR A 57 -9.48 -9.60 -8.05
CA TYR A 57 -10.25 -10.32 -9.04
C TYR A 57 -10.11 -9.64 -10.40
N LYS A 58 -10.08 -10.45 -11.46
CA LYS A 58 -10.22 -9.97 -12.84
C LYS A 58 -11.54 -10.42 -13.43
N THR A 59 -12.06 -9.65 -14.38
CA THR A 59 -13.27 -9.96 -15.12
C THR A 59 -13.16 -9.40 -16.55
N TYR A 60 -13.92 -9.98 -17.47
CA TYR A 60 -14.12 -9.46 -18.83
C TYR A 60 -15.56 -8.96 -19.05
N ASP A 61 -16.50 -9.33 -18.17
CA ASP A 61 -17.94 -9.14 -18.31
C ASP A 61 -18.58 -8.42 -17.11
N ASP A 62 -17.77 -7.98 -16.14
CA ASP A 62 -18.17 -7.36 -14.87
C ASP A 62 -19.13 -8.19 -14.00
N ASN A 63 -19.24 -9.50 -14.28
CA ASN A 63 -20.13 -10.41 -13.57
C ASN A 63 -19.37 -11.65 -13.07
N SER A 64 -18.64 -12.31 -13.97
CA SER A 64 -17.82 -13.47 -13.67
C SER A 64 -16.47 -13.01 -13.14
N LEU A 65 -16.27 -13.08 -11.82
CA LEU A 65 -15.03 -12.71 -11.16
C LEU A 65 -14.10 -13.93 -11.02
N VAL A 66 -12.86 -13.80 -11.47
CA VAL A 66 -11.81 -14.81 -11.28
C VAL A 66 -10.77 -14.27 -10.32
N LYS A 67 -10.56 -14.96 -9.19
CA LYS A 67 -9.55 -14.58 -8.19
C LYS A 67 -8.15 -14.64 -8.82
N THR A 68 -7.33 -13.61 -8.59
CA THR A 68 -5.98 -13.49 -9.13
C THR A 68 -4.88 -13.50 -8.08
N ALA A 69 -5.11 -12.87 -6.92
CA ALA A 69 -4.12 -12.82 -5.84
C ALA A 69 -4.76 -12.49 -4.50
N ASP A 70 -4.02 -12.81 -3.44
CA ASP A 70 -4.23 -12.34 -2.07
C ASP A 70 -3.25 -11.20 -1.77
N ILE A 71 -3.75 -10.08 -1.24
CA ILE A 71 -2.98 -8.90 -0.87
C ILE A 71 -3.07 -8.75 0.64
N GLY A 72 -1.93 -8.89 1.31
CA GLY A 72 -1.80 -8.76 2.77
C GLY A 72 -0.91 -7.61 3.23
N GLN A 73 -0.36 -6.82 2.31
CA GLN A 73 0.60 -5.76 2.63
C GLN A 73 0.34 -4.52 1.79
N MET A 74 0.80 -3.37 2.27
CA MET A 74 0.74 -2.09 1.57
C MET A 74 2.08 -1.34 1.68
N ILE A 75 2.45 -0.63 0.62
CA ILE A 75 3.56 0.32 0.64
C ILE A 75 3.00 1.69 0.97
N MET A 76 3.42 2.25 2.10
CA MET A 76 3.05 3.60 2.53
C MET A 76 4.15 4.59 2.12
N VAL A 77 3.89 5.39 1.08
CA VAL A 77 4.74 6.51 0.67
C VAL A 77 4.33 7.76 1.44
N ARG A 78 5.32 8.50 1.94
CA ARG A 78 5.12 9.65 2.82
C ARG A 78 5.76 10.91 2.24
N GLU A 79 5.25 12.09 2.63
CA GLU A 79 5.93 13.35 2.30
C GLU A 79 7.10 13.61 3.26
N SER A 80 8.05 14.44 2.83
CA SER A 80 9.22 14.79 3.64
C SER A 80 8.78 15.49 4.94
N GLY A 81 9.06 14.86 6.08
CA GLY A 81 8.70 15.37 7.42
C GLY A 81 7.59 14.58 8.11
N ASP A 82 6.88 13.71 7.40
CA ASP A 82 5.90 12.79 8.00
C ASP A 82 6.60 11.74 8.87
N ALA A 83 6.04 11.50 10.06
CA ALA A 83 6.54 10.48 10.97
C ALA A 83 6.53 9.08 10.33
N ALA A 84 7.55 8.29 10.61
CA ALA A 84 7.55 6.88 10.24
C ALA A 84 6.47 6.14 11.05
N PRO A 85 5.83 5.12 10.46
CA PRO A 85 4.94 4.26 11.23
C PRO A 85 5.74 3.51 12.30
N ASP A 86 5.31 3.62 13.56
CA ASP A 86 5.95 2.95 14.71
C ASP A 86 5.62 1.45 14.80
N VAL A 87 4.70 0.97 13.98
CA VAL A 87 4.20 -0.41 13.98
C VAL A 87 4.22 -0.99 12.58
N ILE A 88 4.50 -2.29 12.50
CA ILE A 88 4.55 -3.04 11.25
C ILE A 88 3.14 -3.26 10.69
N GLU A 89 2.17 -3.56 11.56
CA GLU A 89 0.79 -3.77 11.15
C GLU A 89 0.03 -2.44 11.05
N CYS A 90 -0.63 -2.23 9.92
CA CYS A 90 -1.52 -1.10 9.72
C CYS A 90 -2.72 -1.19 10.66
N ARG A 91 -2.96 -0.10 11.38
CA ARG A 91 -4.09 0.02 12.33
C ARG A 91 -5.46 -0.09 11.65
N HIS A 92 -5.56 0.19 10.35
CA HIS A 92 -6.80 0.29 9.60
C HIS A 92 -6.80 -0.67 8.41
N GLY A 93 -7.98 -1.13 7.99
CA GLY A 93 -8.14 -1.71 6.64
C GLY A 93 -8.29 -0.62 5.58
N LEU A 94 -8.30 -1.02 4.32
CA LEU A 94 -8.37 -0.10 3.17
C LEU A 94 -9.69 0.67 3.07
N THR A 95 -10.80 0.10 3.55
CA THR A 95 -12.13 0.70 3.41
C THR A 95 -12.58 1.43 4.68
N PRO A 96 -13.37 2.52 4.58
CA PRO A 96 -13.80 3.30 5.74
C PRO A 96 -14.42 2.49 6.90
N PRO A 97 -15.28 1.47 6.66
CA PRO A 97 -15.84 0.66 7.73
C PRO A 97 -14.82 -0.19 8.51
N MET A 98 -13.61 -0.37 7.95
CA MET A 98 -12.48 -1.13 8.51
C MET A 98 -11.50 -0.25 9.28
N ARG A 99 -11.88 0.99 9.62
CA ARG A 99 -11.13 1.83 10.56
C ARG A 99 -11.01 1.12 11.92
N ASP A 100 -9.78 1.06 12.44
CA ASP A 100 -9.41 0.34 13.67
C ASP A 100 -9.84 -1.15 13.66
N ALA A 101 -9.67 -1.84 12.52
CA ALA A 101 -10.22 -3.18 12.25
C ALA A 101 -9.98 -4.18 13.40
N ARG A 102 -8.72 -4.39 13.80
CA ARG A 102 -8.35 -5.32 14.88
C ARG A 102 -9.04 -4.99 16.21
N LYS A 103 -9.18 -3.70 16.54
CA LYS A 103 -9.76 -3.25 17.81
C LYS A 103 -11.29 -3.30 17.82
N ARG A 104 -11.93 -2.97 16.68
CA ARG A 104 -13.39 -2.75 16.59
C ARG A 104 -14.18 -3.88 15.96
N ARG A 105 -13.57 -4.65 15.06
CA ARG A 105 -14.29 -5.61 14.20
C ARG A 105 -13.88 -7.04 14.47
N PHE A 106 -12.60 -7.28 14.74
CA PHE A 106 -12.11 -8.63 14.92
C PHE A 106 -12.41 -9.13 16.33
N ARG A 107 -12.99 -10.32 16.41
CA ARG A 107 -13.22 -11.00 17.69
C ARG A 107 -11.85 -11.31 18.29
N ARG A 108 -11.65 -10.93 19.55
CA ARG A 108 -10.44 -11.33 20.30
C ARG A 108 -10.48 -12.83 20.54
N GLU A 109 -9.33 -13.47 20.43
CA GLU A 109 -9.23 -14.87 20.86
C GLU A 109 -9.49 -14.94 22.36
N PRO A 110 -10.27 -15.94 22.82
CA PRO A 110 -10.43 -16.15 24.25
C PRO A 110 -9.06 -16.46 24.85
N ASP A 111 -8.75 -15.87 25.99
CA ASP A 111 -7.56 -16.22 26.75
C ASP A 111 -7.69 -17.69 27.16
N LEU A 112 -6.94 -18.59 26.52
CA LEU A 112 -6.98 -20.04 26.79
C LEU A 112 -6.30 -20.42 28.12
N ASN A 113 -5.87 -19.42 28.90
CA ASN A 113 -5.14 -19.58 30.17
C ASN A 113 -5.98 -19.11 31.38
N VAL A 114 -7.27 -19.45 31.42
CA VAL A 114 -8.15 -19.28 32.60
C VAL A 114 -8.55 -20.63 33.16
#